data_AF-A0A8C7P787-F1
#
_entry.id   AF-A0A8C7P787-F1
#
_cell.length_a   1.000
_cell.length_b   1.000
_cell.length_c   1.000
_cell.angle_alpha   90.00
_cell.angle_beta   90.00
_cell.angle_gamma   90.00
#
_symmetry.space_group_name_H-M   'P 1'
#
loop_
_entity.id
_entity.type
_entity.pdbx_description
1 polymer ?
#
loop_
_entity_poly.entity_id
_entity_poly.type
_entity_poly.pdbx_seq_one_letter_code
_entity_poly.pdbx_strand_id
1 'polypeptide(L)'
;MYKLYSHIFTHSSVLQLAKDLMHPTLLAERQRHKKKRLVQSPNSYFMDVKCPGCYRITTVFSHAQRVVPCGGCSFVLCQPRGGKCRLTEGKTLLVQKKATLREVTVVSFQL
;
A
#
# COMPACT_ATOMS: atom_id res chain seq x y z
N MET A 1 -47.61 -37.17 -2.92
CA MET A 1 -47.46 -36.07 -1.93
C MET A 1 -46.32 -35.12 -2.29
N TYR A 2 -46.12 -34.82 -3.58
CA TYR A 2 -45.11 -33.90 -4.09
C TYR A 2 -45.73 -32.51 -4.29
N LYS A 3 -46.29 -31.95 -3.20
CA LYS A 3 -46.93 -30.62 -3.21
C LYS A 3 -46.23 -29.71 -2.19
N LEU A 4 -45.77 -28.56 -2.70
CA LEU A 4 -45.16 -27.40 -2.03
C LEU A 4 -43.64 -27.28 -1.97
N TYR A 5 -43.07 -27.34 -3.17
CA TYR A 5 -42.03 -26.41 -3.62
C TYR A 5 -42.54 -24.95 -3.60
N SER A 6 -42.82 -24.34 -2.43
CA SER A 6 -43.23 -22.91 -2.35
C SER A 6 -43.38 -22.41 -0.90
N HIS A 7 -42.30 -21.94 -0.28
CA HIS A 7 -42.25 -20.88 0.75
C HIS A 7 -40.79 -20.82 1.24
N ILE A 8 -39.85 -20.26 0.48
CA ILE A 8 -39.62 -18.81 0.41
C ILE A 8 -39.73 -18.16 1.79
N PHE A 9 -38.75 -18.42 2.65
CA PHE A 9 -38.07 -17.37 3.38
C PHE A 9 -36.77 -17.94 3.95
N THR A 10 -35.72 -17.92 3.13
CA THR A 10 -34.35 -17.92 3.62
C THR A 10 -34.20 -16.71 4.53
N HIS A 11 -34.45 -16.87 5.83
CA HIS A 11 -34.17 -15.83 6.81
C HIS A 11 -32.65 -15.72 6.91
N SER A 12 -32.12 -14.81 6.09
CA SER A 12 -30.72 -14.43 5.89
C SER A 12 -30.15 -13.76 7.15
N SER A 13 -30.10 -14.44 8.30
CA SER A 13 -29.68 -13.79 9.56
C SER A 13 -28.82 -14.64 10.50
N VAL A 14 -28.23 -15.76 10.07
CA VAL A 14 -27.42 -16.62 10.96
C VAL A 14 -25.89 -16.40 10.80
N LEU A 15 -25.42 -15.74 9.76
CA LEU A 15 -23.98 -15.48 9.51
C LEU A 15 -23.48 -14.12 10.02
N GLN A 16 -24.01 -13.62 11.13
CA GLN A 16 -23.55 -12.36 11.73
C GLN A 16 -22.93 -12.54 13.12
N LEU A 17 -23.04 -13.72 13.74
CA LEU A 17 -22.69 -13.91 15.15
C LEU A 17 -21.26 -14.40 15.43
N ALA A 18 -20.55 -14.97 14.46
CA ALA A 18 -19.18 -15.46 14.67
C ALA A 18 -18.20 -14.88 13.64
N LYS A 19 -17.71 -13.68 13.91
CA LYS A 19 -16.58 -13.11 13.14
C LYS A 19 -15.30 -13.73 13.69
N ASP A 20 -14.61 -14.55 12.88
CA ASP A 20 -13.33 -15.13 13.27
C ASP A 20 -12.31 -14.02 13.56
N LEU A 21 -11.95 -13.90 14.84
CA LEU A 21 -11.02 -12.88 15.34
C LEU A 21 -9.56 -13.31 15.19
N MET A 22 -9.31 -14.62 15.14
CA MET A 22 -7.97 -15.18 15.12
C MET A 22 -7.40 -15.20 13.70
N HIS A 23 -8.25 -15.41 12.69
CA HIS A 23 -7.83 -15.49 11.28
C HIS A 23 -8.62 -14.52 10.40
N PRO A 24 -8.44 -13.21 10.57
CA PRO A 24 -9.11 -12.25 9.72
C PRO A 24 -8.59 -12.30 8.28
N THR A 25 -9.47 -11.97 7.32
CA THR A 25 -9.07 -11.88 5.91
C THR A 25 -8.13 -10.70 5.67
N LEU A 26 -7.25 -10.81 4.66
CA LEU A 26 -6.27 -9.77 4.30
C LEU A 26 -6.93 -8.42 3.97
N LEU A 27 -8.11 -8.45 3.35
CA LEU A 27 -8.88 -7.25 3.03
C LEU A 27 -9.37 -6.55 4.31
N ALA A 28 -9.89 -7.32 5.28
CA ALA A 28 -10.34 -6.81 6.57
C ALA A 28 -9.17 -6.28 7.43
N GLU A 29 -7.98 -6.87 7.32
CA GLU A 29 -6.76 -6.37 7.97
C GLU A 29 -6.26 -5.05 7.37
N ARG A 30 -6.36 -4.88 6.04
CA ARG A 30 -5.92 -3.67 5.34
C ARG A 30 -6.78 -2.46 5.67
N GLN A 31 -8.09 -2.65 5.82
CA GLN A 31 -9.05 -1.59 6.16
C GLN A 31 -8.91 -1.10 7.61
N ARG A 32 -8.34 -1.93 8.50
CA ARG A 32 -8.12 -1.55 9.89
C ARG A 32 -7.00 -0.51 10.03
N HIS A 33 -7.19 0.39 10.99
CA HIS A 33 -6.16 1.33 11.40
C HIS A 33 -4.91 0.58 11.87
N LYS A 34 -3.71 1.10 11.56
CA LYS A 34 -2.40 0.45 11.83
C LYS A 34 -2.20 -0.07 13.26
N LYS A 35 -2.79 0.59 14.28
CA LYS A 35 -2.71 0.17 15.70
C LYS A 35 -3.79 -0.86 16.11
N LYS A 36 -4.86 -0.99 15.34
CA LYS A 36 -6.01 -1.89 15.62
C LYS A 36 -5.96 -3.19 14.80
N ARG A 37 -4.83 -3.42 14.13
CA ARG A 37 -4.53 -4.67 13.43
C ARG A 37 -4.30 -5.79 14.44
N LEU A 38 -4.47 -7.05 14.02
CA LEU A 38 -4.17 -8.22 14.84
C LEU A 38 -2.72 -8.16 15.34
N VAL A 39 -1.81 -7.85 14.42
CA VAL A 39 -0.42 -7.48 14.72
C VAL A 39 -0.16 -6.10 14.15
N GLN A 40 0.32 -5.19 14.98
CA GLN A 40 0.58 -3.81 14.59
C GLN A 40 1.72 -3.74 13.57
N SER A 41 1.48 -3.01 12.48
CA SER A 41 2.48 -2.79 11.43
C SER A 41 2.35 -1.38 10.84
N PRO A 42 3.48 -0.72 10.49
CA PRO A 42 3.44 0.60 9.88
C PRO A 42 2.87 0.53 8.45
N ASN A 43 2.25 1.61 7.99
CA ASN A 43 1.80 1.79 6.59
C ASN A 43 2.88 2.48 5.72
N SER A 44 3.98 2.92 6.33
CA SER A 44 5.09 3.56 5.65
C SER A 44 6.06 2.52 5.07
N TYR A 45 6.83 2.94 4.06
CA TYR A 45 7.75 2.07 3.33
C TYR A 45 8.91 2.90 2.78
N PHE A 46 10.00 2.23 2.42
CA PHE A 46 11.09 2.80 1.65
C PHE A 46 10.87 2.50 0.17
N MET A 47 11.23 3.43 -0.69
CA MET A 47 11.15 3.28 -2.14
C MET A 47 12.42 3.79 -2.78
N ASP A 48 12.78 3.19 -3.90
CA ASP A 48 13.92 3.57 -4.69
C ASP A 48 13.47 4.50 -5.81
N VAL A 49 13.99 5.71 -5.82
CA VAL A 49 13.65 6.75 -6.79
C VAL A 49 14.82 6.91 -7.74
N LYS A 50 14.57 6.69 -9.02
CA LYS A 50 15.55 6.95 -10.08
C LYS A 50 15.46 8.42 -10.49
N CYS A 51 16.59 9.12 -10.46
CA CYS A 51 16.66 10.49 -10.93
C CYS A 51 16.77 10.54 -12.47
N PRO A 52 16.02 11.42 -13.17
CA PRO A 52 16.11 11.56 -14.63
C PRO A 52 17.44 12.15 -15.11
N GLY A 53 18.14 12.95 -14.30
CA GLY A 53 19.41 13.58 -14.68
C GLY A 53 20.66 12.77 -14.31
N CYS A 54 20.75 12.34 -13.04
CA CYS A 54 21.93 11.63 -12.52
C CYS A 54 21.87 10.10 -12.76
N TYR A 55 20.73 9.55 -13.22
CA TYR A 55 20.39 8.10 -13.32
C TYR A 55 20.61 7.25 -12.06
N ARG A 56 21.10 7.88 -10.99
CA ARG A 56 21.39 7.27 -9.70
C ARG A 56 20.11 6.97 -8.96
N ILE A 57 20.09 5.79 -8.34
CA ILE A 57 18.98 5.32 -7.50
C ILE A 57 19.22 5.83 -6.08
N THR A 58 18.22 6.48 -5.49
CA THR A 58 18.26 6.92 -4.09
C THR A 58 17.09 6.33 -3.32
N THR A 59 17.36 5.73 -2.17
CA THR A 59 16.34 5.21 -1.25
C THR A 59 15.66 6.38 -0.53
N VAL A 60 14.34 6.51 -0.67
CA VAL A 60 13.52 7.58 -0.10
C VAL A 60 12.43 6.99 0.79
N PHE A 61 12.18 7.61 1.94
CA PHE A 61 11.09 7.24 2.82
C PHE A 61 9.75 7.81 2.34
N SER A 62 8.68 7.01 2.35
CA SER A 62 7.38 7.42 1.79
C SER A 62 6.70 8.58 2.48
N HIS A 63 7.04 8.86 3.75
CA HIS A 63 6.53 9.99 4.51
C HIS A 63 7.68 10.93 4.92
N ALA A 64 8.64 11.15 4.01
CA ALA A 64 9.74 12.07 4.25
C ALA A 64 9.25 13.47 4.64
N GLN A 65 9.75 13.98 5.78
CA GLN A 65 9.39 15.30 6.32
C GLN A 65 10.23 16.44 5.73
N ARG A 66 11.40 16.13 5.17
CA ARG A 66 12.31 17.10 4.56
C ARG A 66 12.34 16.90 3.05
N VAL A 67 12.71 17.95 2.34
CA VAL A 67 13.02 17.86 0.90
C VAL A 67 14.22 16.92 0.72
N VAL A 68 14.09 15.94 -0.17
CA VAL A 68 15.15 14.95 -0.42
C VAL A 68 15.83 15.25 -1.77
N PRO A 69 17.09 15.70 -1.81
CA PRO A 69 17.83 15.91 -3.07
C PRO A 69 18.56 14.64 -3.57
N CYS A 70 18.77 14.46 -4.89
CA CYS A 70 19.80 13.53 -5.42
C CYS A 70 21.15 14.10 -4.99
N GLY A 71 21.94 13.42 -4.15
CA GLY A 71 23.31 13.87 -3.82
C GLY A 71 24.32 13.78 -4.97
N GLY A 72 23.90 13.92 -6.23
CA GLY A 72 24.74 13.90 -7.43
C GLY A 72 24.46 15.12 -8.30
N CYS A 73 23.21 15.30 -8.71
CA CYS A 73 22.77 16.49 -9.45
C CYS A 73 22.01 17.53 -8.60
N SER A 74 21.92 17.33 -7.28
CA SER A 74 21.15 18.16 -6.33
C SER A 74 19.66 18.36 -6.68
N PHE A 75 19.14 17.59 -7.64
CA PHE A 75 17.75 17.67 -8.06
C PHE A 75 16.82 17.19 -6.95
N VAL A 76 15.79 17.98 -6.65
CA VAL A 76 14.79 17.63 -5.63
C VAL A 76 14.04 16.38 -6.07
N LEU A 77 14.16 15.27 -5.32
CA LEU A 77 13.50 13.98 -5.58
C LEU A 77 12.02 13.99 -5.18
N CYS A 78 11.74 14.43 -3.96
CA CYS A 78 10.39 14.57 -3.42
C CYS A 78 10.25 15.78 -2.50
N GLN A 79 9.02 16.29 -2.41
CA GLN A 79 8.61 17.36 -1.49
C GLN A 79 7.78 16.77 -0.34
N PRO A 80 7.98 17.25 0.90
CA PRO A 80 7.20 16.81 2.05
C PRO A 80 5.75 17.26 1.94
N ARG A 81 4.84 16.46 2.53
CA ARG A 81 3.40 16.76 2.69
C ARG A 81 2.96 16.26 4.06
N GLY A 82 1.71 16.55 4.47
CA GLY A 82 1.13 15.99 5.69
C GLY A 82 0.94 14.46 5.68
N GLY A 83 1.06 13.82 4.51
CA GLY A 83 0.97 12.38 4.32
C GLY A 83 2.15 11.83 3.52
N LYS A 84 1.86 11.06 2.45
CA LYS A 84 2.92 10.59 1.54
C LYS A 84 3.58 11.77 0.82
N CYS A 85 4.90 11.71 0.67
CA CYS A 85 5.66 12.73 -0.04
C CYS A 85 5.24 12.83 -1.51
N ARG A 86 5.28 14.04 -2.07
CA ARG A 86 5.04 14.28 -3.49
C ARG A 86 6.34 14.06 -4.26
N LEU A 87 6.37 13.14 -5.23
CA LEU A 87 7.49 13.06 -6.15
C LEU A 87 7.37 14.12 -7.24
N THR A 88 8.51 14.63 -7.71
CA THR A 88 8.52 15.47 -8.91
C THR A 88 8.19 14.61 -10.13
N GLU A 89 7.51 15.22 -11.09
CA GLU A 89 7.15 14.62 -12.39
C GLU A 89 8.40 14.08 -13.12
N GLY A 90 8.21 13.02 -13.92
CA GLY A 90 9.27 12.40 -14.72
C GLY A 90 10.21 11.46 -13.95
N LYS A 91 9.81 10.96 -12.77
CA LYS A 91 10.61 10.01 -11.98
C LYS A 91 10.03 8.62 -11.99
N THR A 92 10.90 7.63 -12.19
CA THR A 92 10.55 6.23 -12.10
C THR A 92 10.62 5.76 -10.63
N LEU A 93 9.55 5.13 -10.17
CA LEU A 93 9.48 4.52 -8.85
C LEU A 93 9.80 3.03 -8.93
N LEU A 94 10.75 2.60 -8.10
CA LEU A 94 11.02 1.20 -7.82
C LEU A 94 10.59 0.95 -6.36
N VAL A 95 9.49 0.23 -6.15
CA VAL A 95 9.02 -0.04 -4.78
C VAL A 95 9.79 -1.23 -4.21
N GLN A 96 10.62 -0.97 -3.19
CA GLN A 96 11.28 -2.03 -2.44
C GLN A 96 10.27 -2.70 -1.49
N LYS A 97 9.58 -3.74 -1.98
CA LYS A 97 8.79 -4.62 -1.10
C LYS A 97 9.77 -5.49 -0.30
N LYS A 98 9.65 -5.45 1.02
CA LYS A 98 10.51 -6.19 1.94
C LYS A 98 10.54 -7.69 1.57
N ALA A 99 11.73 -8.18 1.22
CA ALA A 99 12.17 -9.59 1.18
C ALA A 99 11.16 -10.67 0.74
N THR A 100 10.55 -10.54 -0.43
CA THR A 100 10.18 -11.71 -1.25
C THR A 100 10.41 -11.33 -2.70
N LEU A 101 11.53 -11.82 -3.25
CA LEU A 101 11.98 -11.81 -4.65
C LEU A 101 11.89 -10.48 -5.43
N ARG A 102 12.98 -10.20 -6.13
CA ARG A 102 13.24 -9.05 -7.01
C ARG A 102 12.19 -8.89 -8.12
N GLU A 103 10.99 -8.45 -7.79
CA GLU A 103 10.11 -7.80 -8.76
C GLU A 103 10.30 -6.31 -8.62
N VAL A 104 11.26 -5.81 -9.40
CA VAL A 104 11.35 -4.40 -9.76
C VAL A 104 10.10 -4.09 -10.59
N THR A 105 8.94 -3.93 -9.94
CA THR A 105 7.78 -3.35 -10.61
C THR A 105 8.12 -1.89 -10.85
N VAL A 106 8.60 -1.62 -12.07
CA VAL A 106 8.76 -0.29 -12.62
C VAL A 106 7.34 0.28 -12.68
N VAL A 107 6.92 1.03 -11.66
CA VAL A 107 5.66 1.78 -11.75
C VAL A 107 6.01 3.03 -12.55
N SER A 108 6.08 2.87 -13.86
CA SER A 108 6.01 3.98 -14.81
C SER A 108 4.64 4.62 -14.61
N PHE A 109 4.60 5.70 -13.83
CA PHE A 109 3.51 6.67 -13.88
C PHE A 109 3.65 7.39 -15.24
N GLN A 110 3.20 6.73 -16.31
CA GLN A 110 2.77 7.44 -17.50
C GLN A 110 1.39 8.00 -17.19
N LEU A 111 1.28 9.32 -17.30
CA LEU A 111 0.00 9.98 -17.57
C LEU A 111 -0.60 9.40 -18.85
#